data_AF-A0A382MRG3-F1
#
_entry.id   AF-A0A382MRG3-F1
#
_cell.length_a   1.000
_cell.length_b   1.000
_cell.length_c   1.000
_cell.angle_alpha   90.00
_cell.angle_beta   90.00
_cell.angle_gamma   90.00
#
_symmetry.space_group_name_H-M   'P 1'
#
loop_
_entity.id
_entity.type
_entity.pdbx_description
1 polymer ?
#
loop_
_entity_poly.entity_id
_entity_poly.type
_entity_poly.pdbx_seq_one_letter_code
_entity_poly.pdbx_strand_id
1 'polypeptide(L)'
;GDNNVAMGYNALTANTTGKSNVAIGHAALKTNDIGRQNIAIGDSALLDLDPTQTSNGYGNVAIGSNAMEDATTGYSNTAVGNYAFNSGTTGGYNTTVGYQSMEKATTAWNNVAMGYRALYGNTSGTAMTGGQNTAIGAFTLYNNTDGYNNTALGYYNLYTNTTGYYNAVLGAYNMYSNTTGAYNLAFGSNALYDNTSGDHNIAIGYLALYNNETAFFNIGIGYDALGDNTTGTRNIAIGKGALDRPDTESDNLAIGYDALGATIAGGEKNVALGNYSLDATTSGDNNTATGYDALTGNTSGANNTALGYDAGDVITTGSQNTIIGSGADPSANSASNQTVIGYGAAGHGDNIAVIGNTSTTAWHPADDNGVDLGSSSYE
;
A
#
# COMPACT_ATOMS: atom_id res chain seq x y z
N GLY A 1 -3.61 -23.78 46.17
CA GLY A 1 -3.58 -22.30 46.28
C GLY A 1 -4.96 -21.71 46.55
N ASP A 2 -5.08 -20.38 46.53
CA ASP A 2 -6.26 -19.66 47.05
C ASP A 2 -7.21 -19.15 45.94
N ASN A 3 -8.52 -19.09 46.23
CA ASN A 3 -9.54 -18.48 45.35
C ASN A 3 -9.63 -19.06 43.93
N ASN A 4 -9.38 -20.36 43.76
CA ASN A 4 -9.47 -21.02 42.45
C ASN A 4 -10.85 -21.68 42.25
N VAL A 5 -11.33 -21.71 41.01
CA VAL A 5 -12.48 -22.49 40.56
C VAL A 5 -11.96 -23.61 39.65
N ALA A 6 -12.31 -24.86 39.96
CA ALA A 6 -11.99 -26.02 39.15
C ALA A 6 -13.24 -26.88 38.94
N MET A 7 -13.62 -27.12 37.69
CA MET A 7 -14.82 -27.89 37.32
C MET A 7 -14.54 -28.73 36.07
N GLY A 8 -14.53 -30.05 36.23
CA GLY A 8 -14.26 -30.99 35.13
C GLY A 8 -13.20 -32.03 35.50
N TYR A 9 -13.06 -33.07 34.67
CA TYR A 9 -12.07 -34.11 34.90
C TYR A 9 -10.66 -33.56 34.61
N ASN A 10 -9.73 -33.77 35.54
CA ASN A 10 -8.35 -33.26 35.47
C ASN A 10 -8.21 -31.73 35.37
N ALA A 11 -9.23 -30.96 35.74
CA ALA A 11 -9.11 -29.51 35.81
C ALA A 11 -8.22 -29.10 36.99
N LEU A 12 -7.20 -28.27 36.74
CA LEU A 12 -6.35 -27.63 37.75
C LEU A 12 -5.66 -28.59 38.75
N THR A 13 -5.26 -29.79 38.30
CA THR A 13 -4.75 -30.84 39.21
C THR A 13 -3.36 -30.58 39.81
N ALA A 14 -2.49 -29.83 39.13
CA ALA A 14 -1.13 -29.58 39.59
C ALA A 14 -0.99 -28.39 40.56
N ASN A 15 -2.07 -27.64 40.80
CA ASN A 15 -2.03 -26.36 41.51
C ASN A 15 -1.68 -26.48 43.00
N THR A 16 -0.43 -26.20 43.38
CA THR A 16 -0.04 -26.12 44.80
C THR A 16 -0.21 -24.70 45.34
N THR A 17 0.26 -23.67 44.64
CA THR A 17 0.31 -22.28 45.16
C THR A 17 -0.41 -21.23 44.31
N GLY A 18 -0.78 -21.55 43.07
CA GLY A 18 -1.49 -20.66 42.15
C GLY A 18 -2.81 -20.14 42.71
N LYS A 19 -3.17 -18.92 42.29
CA LYS A 19 -4.26 -18.15 42.91
C LYS A 19 -5.21 -17.53 41.89
N SER A 20 -6.49 -17.42 42.26
CA SER A 20 -7.50 -16.70 41.47
C SER A 20 -7.66 -17.22 40.04
N ASN A 21 -7.48 -18.52 39.83
CA ASN A 21 -7.66 -19.15 38.52
C ASN A 21 -9.07 -19.73 38.35
N VAL A 22 -9.58 -19.75 37.13
CA VAL A 22 -10.82 -20.43 36.73
C VAL A 22 -10.46 -21.51 35.72
N ALA A 23 -10.76 -22.76 36.01
CA ALA A 23 -10.55 -23.91 35.14
C ALA A 23 -11.85 -24.69 34.99
N ILE A 24 -12.46 -24.67 33.81
CA ILE A 24 -13.74 -25.32 33.51
C ILE A 24 -13.60 -26.15 32.24
N GLY A 25 -13.69 -27.47 32.35
CA GLY A 25 -13.55 -28.39 31.23
C GLY A 25 -12.63 -29.58 31.55
N HIS A 26 -12.49 -30.47 30.58
CA HIS A 26 -11.55 -31.59 30.69
C HIS A 26 -10.12 -31.06 30.55
N ALA A 27 -9.25 -31.38 31.52
CA ALA A 27 -7.84 -31.00 31.53
C ALA A 27 -7.55 -29.47 31.42
N ALA A 28 -8.53 -28.62 31.73
CA ALA A 28 -8.33 -27.17 31.74
C ALA A 28 -7.32 -26.77 32.83
N LEU A 29 -6.31 -25.97 32.47
CA LEU A 29 -5.26 -25.49 33.39
C LEU A 29 -4.53 -26.61 34.16
N LYS A 30 -4.39 -27.80 33.57
CA LYS A 30 -3.99 -29.03 34.27
C LYS A 30 -2.64 -28.93 34.97
N THR A 31 -1.62 -28.35 34.32
CA THR A 31 -0.23 -28.29 34.82
C THR A 31 0.07 -27.04 35.66
N ASN A 32 -0.86 -26.08 35.75
CA ASN A 32 -0.63 -24.83 36.46
C ASN A 32 -0.39 -25.05 37.96
N ASP A 33 0.88 -24.92 38.37
CA ASP A 33 1.30 -25.02 39.78
C ASP A 33 1.23 -23.66 40.52
N ILE A 34 1.86 -22.62 39.95
CA ILE A 34 2.04 -21.30 40.60
C ILE A 34 1.33 -20.14 39.90
N GLY A 35 0.83 -20.33 38.67
CA GLY A 35 0.23 -19.25 37.87
C GLY A 35 -1.04 -18.69 38.50
N ARG A 36 -1.39 -17.45 38.12
CA ARG A 36 -2.46 -16.68 38.77
C ARG A 36 -3.35 -15.93 37.80
N GLN A 37 -4.59 -15.67 38.20
CA GLN A 37 -5.55 -14.85 37.43
C GLN A 37 -5.80 -15.39 36.01
N ASN A 38 -5.65 -16.70 35.80
CA ASN A 38 -5.91 -17.33 34.52
C ASN A 38 -7.36 -17.82 34.42
N ILE A 39 -7.97 -17.69 33.25
CA ILE A 39 -9.29 -18.25 32.92
C ILE A 39 -9.08 -19.27 31.81
N ALA A 40 -9.42 -20.53 32.06
CA ALA A 40 -9.39 -21.63 31.10
C ALA A 40 -10.76 -22.29 31.05
N ILE A 41 -11.44 -22.20 29.90
CA ILE A 41 -12.78 -22.75 29.69
C ILE A 41 -12.78 -23.55 28.38
N GLY A 42 -12.83 -24.88 28.47
CA GLY A 42 -12.77 -25.79 27.32
C GLY A 42 -11.96 -27.04 27.61
N ASP A 43 -11.99 -28.00 26.68
CA ASP A 43 -11.08 -29.14 26.71
C ASP A 43 -9.63 -28.67 26.47
N SER A 44 -8.71 -29.03 27.37
CA SER A 44 -7.28 -28.74 27.25
C SER A 44 -6.94 -27.25 27.07
N ALA A 45 -7.83 -26.35 27.51
CA ALA A 45 -7.55 -24.91 27.52
C ALA A 45 -6.43 -24.60 28.53
N LEU A 46 -5.37 -23.93 28.08
CA LEU A 46 -4.16 -23.64 28.89
C LEU A 46 -3.58 -24.91 29.55
N LEU A 47 -3.56 -26.03 28.83
CA LEU A 47 -3.18 -27.34 29.35
C LEU A 47 -1.78 -27.34 29.98
N ASP A 48 -0.79 -26.85 29.24
CA ASP A 48 0.64 -26.95 29.55
C ASP A 48 1.22 -25.69 30.21
N LEU A 49 0.35 -24.87 30.82
CA LEU A 49 0.78 -23.70 31.59
C LEU A 49 1.56 -24.08 32.83
N ASP A 50 2.89 -24.20 32.68
CA ASP A 50 3.87 -24.48 33.74
C ASP A 50 4.81 -23.28 33.99
N PRO A 51 4.32 -22.22 34.68
CA PRO A 51 5.16 -21.10 35.02
C PRO A 51 6.22 -21.53 36.04
N THR A 52 7.48 -21.42 35.66
CA THR A 52 8.60 -21.67 36.59
C THR A 52 8.93 -20.46 37.47
N GLN A 53 8.30 -19.31 37.21
CA GLN A 53 8.49 -18.08 37.99
C GLN A 53 7.17 -17.30 38.18
N THR A 54 7.07 -16.51 39.26
CA THR A 54 5.87 -15.71 39.53
C THR A 54 5.65 -14.53 38.57
N SER A 55 6.63 -14.25 37.70
CA SER A 55 6.60 -13.20 36.68
C SER A 55 6.08 -13.67 35.32
N ASN A 56 5.70 -14.94 35.18
CA ASN A 56 5.12 -15.52 33.98
C ASN A 56 3.85 -16.35 34.31
N GLY A 57 3.08 -16.75 33.29
CA GLY A 57 1.88 -17.58 33.49
C GLY A 57 0.75 -16.91 34.28
N TYR A 58 0.50 -15.62 34.08
CA TYR A 58 -0.58 -14.90 34.75
C TYR A 58 -1.49 -14.14 33.79
N GLY A 59 -2.75 -13.94 34.19
CA GLY A 59 -3.67 -13.04 33.48
C GLY A 59 -4.09 -13.52 32.08
N ASN A 60 -3.97 -14.83 31.79
CA ASN A 60 -4.40 -15.36 30.51
C ASN A 60 -5.89 -15.72 30.51
N VAL A 61 -6.58 -15.48 29.40
CA VAL A 61 -7.96 -15.92 29.15
C VAL A 61 -7.94 -16.85 27.95
N ALA A 62 -8.28 -18.12 28.15
CA ALA A 62 -8.40 -19.14 27.10
C ALA A 62 -9.80 -19.75 27.15
N ILE A 63 -10.57 -19.55 26.08
CA ILE A 63 -11.95 -20.04 25.96
C ILE A 63 -12.10 -20.77 24.63
N GLY A 64 -12.29 -22.08 24.69
CA GLY A 64 -12.34 -22.97 23.52
C GLY A 64 -11.50 -24.23 23.75
N SER A 65 -11.80 -25.29 23.00
CA SER A 65 -10.97 -26.49 23.04
C SER A 65 -9.58 -26.18 22.47
N ASN A 66 -8.53 -26.58 23.19
CA ASN A 66 -7.13 -26.37 22.85
C ASN A 66 -6.76 -24.88 22.68
N ALA A 67 -7.52 -23.96 23.28
CA ALA A 67 -7.12 -22.56 23.33
C ALA A 67 -5.87 -22.43 24.23
N MET A 68 -4.76 -21.94 23.68
CA MET A 68 -3.47 -21.84 24.36
C MET A 68 -2.96 -23.16 24.98
N GLU A 69 -3.17 -24.30 24.32
CA GLU A 69 -2.78 -25.62 24.86
C GLU A 69 -1.29 -25.70 25.25
N ASP A 70 -0.39 -25.30 24.36
CA ASP A 70 1.08 -25.42 24.54
C ASP A 70 1.69 -24.22 25.30
N ALA A 71 0.88 -23.36 25.91
CA ALA A 71 1.37 -22.14 26.52
C ALA A 71 2.11 -22.44 27.82
N THR A 72 3.44 -22.27 27.87
CA THR A 72 4.26 -22.61 29.06
C THR A 72 4.44 -21.42 30.00
N THR A 73 4.78 -20.24 29.46
CA THR A 73 5.11 -19.03 30.26
C THR A 73 4.40 -17.75 29.79
N GLY A 74 3.43 -17.85 28.87
CA GLY A 74 2.70 -16.68 28.38
C GLY A 74 1.95 -15.93 29.48
N TYR A 75 1.77 -14.62 29.33
CA TYR A 75 1.03 -13.79 30.29
C TYR A 75 0.18 -12.71 29.61
N SER A 76 -0.93 -12.33 30.25
CA SER A 76 -1.83 -11.27 29.78
C SER A 76 -2.33 -11.48 28.34
N ASN A 77 -2.57 -12.73 27.94
CA ASN A 77 -3.13 -13.05 26.63
C ASN A 77 -4.65 -13.30 26.72
N THR A 78 -5.38 -12.96 25.68
CA THR A 78 -6.79 -13.35 25.49
C THR A 78 -6.88 -14.22 24.25
N ALA A 79 -7.42 -15.43 24.35
CA ALA A 79 -7.60 -16.40 23.29
C ALA A 79 -9.01 -17.00 23.39
N VAL A 80 -9.85 -16.69 22.40
CA VAL A 80 -11.24 -17.17 22.34
C VAL A 80 -11.48 -17.84 21.00
N GLY A 81 -11.67 -19.15 21.00
CA GLY A 81 -11.84 -19.97 19.81
C GLY A 81 -11.14 -21.32 19.95
N ASN A 82 -11.57 -22.31 19.16
CA ASN A 82 -10.91 -23.60 19.14
C ASN A 82 -9.54 -23.45 18.43
N TYR A 83 -8.50 -23.99 19.07
CA TYR A 83 -7.09 -23.82 18.68
C TYR A 83 -6.61 -22.37 18.57
N ALA A 84 -7.28 -21.42 19.25
CA ALA A 84 -6.82 -20.04 19.30
C ALA A 84 -5.50 -19.96 20.10
N PHE A 85 -4.45 -19.41 19.48
CA PHE A 85 -3.11 -19.28 20.05
C PHE A 85 -2.53 -20.59 20.61
N ASN A 86 -2.81 -21.72 19.95
CA ASN A 86 -2.51 -23.08 20.43
C ASN A 86 -1.03 -23.30 20.80
N SER A 87 -0.11 -22.90 19.92
CA SER A 87 1.33 -23.14 20.09
C SER A 87 2.08 -22.00 20.79
N GLY A 88 1.36 -21.10 21.47
CA GLY A 88 1.90 -19.91 22.14
C GLY A 88 2.77 -20.21 23.37
N THR A 89 3.97 -20.75 23.17
CA THR A 89 4.85 -21.18 24.27
C THR A 89 5.29 -20.04 25.19
N THR A 90 5.68 -18.89 24.63
CA THR A 90 6.10 -17.68 25.36
C THR A 90 5.52 -16.43 24.68
N GLY A 91 5.28 -15.35 25.42
CA GLY A 91 4.72 -14.12 24.85
C GLY A 91 3.55 -13.54 25.63
N GLY A 92 3.29 -12.26 25.43
CA GLY A 92 2.26 -11.55 26.19
C GLY A 92 1.57 -10.43 25.44
N TYR A 93 0.45 -10.01 26.01
CA TYR A 93 -0.41 -8.93 25.49
C TYR A 93 -1.03 -9.23 24.12
N ASN A 94 -1.27 -10.51 23.79
CA ASN A 94 -1.95 -10.89 22.56
C ASN A 94 -3.47 -10.99 22.77
N THR A 95 -4.27 -10.52 21.81
CA THR A 95 -5.73 -10.66 21.77
C THR A 95 -6.13 -11.45 20.53
N THR A 96 -6.63 -12.66 20.73
CA THR A 96 -6.94 -13.64 19.69
C THR A 96 -8.40 -14.08 19.80
N VAL A 97 -9.18 -13.92 18.73
CA VAL A 97 -10.59 -14.33 18.69
C VAL A 97 -10.91 -14.99 17.35
N GLY A 98 -11.12 -16.31 17.33
CA GLY A 98 -11.47 -17.05 16.12
C GLY A 98 -10.89 -18.45 16.10
N TYR A 99 -11.48 -19.32 15.28
CA TYR A 99 -10.96 -20.66 15.06
C TYR A 99 -9.57 -20.60 14.41
N GLN A 100 -8.59 -21.26 15.02
CA GLN A 100 -7.19 -21.32 14.56
C GLN A 100 -6.52 -19.95 14.34
N SER A 101 -7.02 -18.88 14.97
CA SER A 101 -6.30 -17.60 14.92
C SER A 101 -5.03 -17.69 15.78
N MET A 102 -3.91 -17.20 15.27
CA MET A 102 -2.58 -17.34 15.91
C MET A 102 -2.16 -18.77 16.27
N GLU A 103 -2.70 -19.81 15.62
CA GLU A 103 -2.48 -21.21 16.02
C GLU A 103 -0.99 -21.56 16.15
N LYS A 104 -0.14 -21.13 15.20
CA LYS A 104 1.29 -21.48 15.14
C LYS A 104 2.24 -20.44 15.73
N ALA A 105 1.72 -19.38 16.34
CA ALA A 105 2.56 -18.36 16.95
C ALA A 105 3.20 -18.90 18.24
N THR A 106 4.53 -18.88 18.35
CA THR A 106 5.25 -19.47 19.51
C THR A 106 5.92 -18.47 20.46
N THR A 107 6.38 -17.31 19.98
CA THR A 107 7.02 -16.23 20.78
C THR A 107 6.47 -14.84 20.45
N ALA A 108 5.15 -14.65 20.55
CA ALA A 108 4.44 -13.49 20.01
C ALA A 108 4.11 -12.43 21.06
N TRP A 109 4.19 -11.14 20.69
CA TRP A 109 3.93 -10.02 21.60
C TRP A 109 3.04 -8.94 20.98
N ASN A 110 2.07 -8.43 21.76
CA ASN A 110 1.22 -7.29 21.38
C ASN A 110 0.45 -7.47 20.06
N ASN A 111 0.02 -8.69 19.72
CA ASN A 111 -0.76 -8.92 18.50
C ASN A 111 -2.27 -8.85 18.76
N VAL A 112 -3.04 -8.37 17.78
CA VAL A 112 -4.49 -8.50 17.73
C VAL A 112 -4.83 -9.38 16.53
N ALA A 113 -5.44 -10.54 16.73
CA ALA A 113 -5.84 -11.44 15.67
C ALA A 113 -7.31 -11.83 15.86
N MET A 114 -8.18 -11.45 14.92
CA MET A 114 -9.61 -11.71 15.02
C MET A 114 -10.14 -12.26 13.70
N GLY A 115 -10.68 -13.47 13.69
CA GLY A 115 -11.24 -14.11 12.50
C GLY A 115 -10.72 -15.53 12.28
N TYR A 116 -11.34 -16.24 11.34
CA TYR A 116 -10.90 -17.58 10.95
C TYR A 116 -9.47 -17.52 10.40
N ARG A 117 -8.53 -18.19 11.08
CA ARG A 117 -7.11 -18.27 10.68
C ARG A 117 -6.45 -16.90 10.44
N ALA A 118 -6.89 -15.85 11.15
CA ALA A 118 -6.18 -14.57 11.18
C ALA A 118 -4.85 -14.75 11.90
N LEU A 119 -3.77 -14.24 11.30
CA LEU A 119 -2.40 -14.40 11.79
C LEU A 119 -2.03 -15.86 12.09
N TYR A 120 -2.48 -16.80 11.24
CA TYR A 120 -2.32 -18.25 11.46
C TYR A 120 -0.86 -18.63 11.76
N GLY A 121 0.07 -18.03 11.02
CA GLY A 121 1.51 -18.30 11.05
C GLY A 121 1.79 -19.64 10.37
N ASN A 122 2.70 -19.67 9.39
CA ASN A 122 3.00 -20.92 8.68
C ASN A 122 4.51 -21.23 8.59
N THR A 123 4.87 -22.39 9.17
CA THR A 123 5.85 -23.40 8.73
C THR A 123 7.26 -23.00 8.27
N SER A 124 8.01 -22.26 9.08
CA SER A 124 9.44 -22.59 9.26
C SER A 124 9.66 -22.76 10.76
N GLY A 125 10.49 -23.70 11.19
CA GLY A 125 10.75 -23.99 12.62
C GLY A 125 11.37 -22.84 13.44
N THR A 126 11.23 -21.60 12.97
CA THR A 126 11.53 -20.36 13.65
C THR A 126 10.24 -19.79 14.21
N ALA A 127 10.28 -19.41 15.49
CA ALA A 127 9.15 -18.83 16.17
C ALA A 127 8.59 -17.60 15.45
N MET A 128 7.27 -17.39 15.46
CA MET A 128 6.72 -16.09 15.05
C MET A 128 7.19 -15.04 16.07
N THR A 129 8.31 -14.37 15.77
CA THR A 129 8.92 -13.34 16.62
C THR A 129 8.34 -11.95 16.36
N GLY A 130 7.69 -11.78 15.21
CA GLY A 130 7.03 -10.55 14.81
C GLY A 130 5.92 -10.16 15.79
N GLY A 131 6.09 -9.03 16.46
CA GLY A 131 5.10 -8.45 17.38
C GLY A 131 4.30 -7.31 16.75
N GLN A 132 3.31 -6.83 17.49
CA GLN A 132 2.58 -5.59 17.20
C GLN A 132 1.78 -5.63 15.88
N ASN A 133 1.35 -6.81 15.45
CA ASN A 133 0.49 -6.95 14.27
C ASN A 133 -1.00 -6.88 14.67
N THR A 134 -1.81 -6.20 13.85
CA THR A 134 -3.27 -6.22 13.93
C THR A 134 -3.83 -6.92 12.69
N ALA A 135 -4.37 -8.12 12.82
CA ALA A 135 -4.95 -8.93 11.77
C ALA A 135 -6.45 -9.18 12.07
N ILE A 136 -7.35 -8.50 11.37
CA ILE A 136 -8.79 -8.64 11.59
C ILE A 136 -9.46 -9.08 10.29
N GLY A 137 -10.09 -10.25 10.33
CA GLY A 137 -10.82 -10.89 9.25
C GLY A 137 -10.10 -12.13 8.71
N ALA A 138 -10.81 -12.94 7.93
CA ALA A 138 -10.37 -14.30 7.62
C ALA A 138 -9.11 -14.32 6.74
N PHE A 139 -8.17 -15.19 7.10
CA PHE A 139 -6.89 -15.39 6.39
C PHE A 139 -6.02 -14.13 6.22
N THR A 140 -6.26 -13.08 7.02
CA THR A 140 -5.37 -11.91 7.03
C THR A 140 -4.05 -12.28 7.71
N LEU A 141 -2.91 -11.87 7.13
CA LEU A 141 -1.57 -12.19 7.62
C LEU A 141 -1.32 -13.71 7.81
N TYR A 142 -1.91 -14.55 6.96
CA TYR A 142 -1.95 -16.00 7.15
C TYR A 142 -0.57 -16.66 7.27
N ASN A 143 0.38 -16.32 6.40
CA ASN A 143 1.74 -16.89 6.42
C ASN A 143 2.80 -16.00 7.11
N ASN A 144 2.41 -15.00 7.92
CA ASN A 144 3.35 -14.11 8.61
C ASN A 144 4.34 -14.88 9.50
N THR A 145 5.64 -14.84 9.19
CA THR A 145 6.70 -15.51 9.96
C THR A 145 7.36 -14.54 10.95
N ASP A 146 8.01 -13.48 10.46
CA ASP A 146 8.74 -12.50 11.30
C ASP A 146 8.30 -11.05 11.08
N GLY A 147 7.33 -10.82 10.19
CA GLY A 147 6.76 -9.50 9.96
C GLY A 147 6.14 -8.91 11.23
N TYR A 148 6.39 -7.61 11.46
CA TYR A 148 5.98 -6.88 12.66
C TYR A 148 5.36 -5.52 12.31
N ASN A 149 4.60 -4.95 13.24
CA ASN A 149 3.92 -3.67 13.04
C ASN A 149 3.02 -3.59 11.78
N ASN A 150 2.45 -4.71 11.33
CA ASN A 150 1.50 -4.70 10.23
C ASN A 150 0.06 -4.53 10.74
N THR A 151 -0.74 -3.70 10.08
CA THR A 151 -2.18 -3.57 10.32
C THR A 151 -2.93 -4.03 9.08
N ALA A 152 -3.72 -5.09 9.19
CA ALA A 152 -4.50 -5.69 8.12
C ALA A 152 -5.95 -5.93 8.57
N LEU A 153 -6.91 -5.30 7.87
CA LEU A 153 -8.34 -5.47 8.13
C LEU A 153 -9.07 -5.91 6.85
N GLY A 154 -9.71 -7.08 6.88
CA GLY A 154 -10.55 -7.60 5.81
C GLY A 154 -10.27 -9.06 5.46
N TYR A 155 -10.07 -9.39 4.18
CA TYR A 155 -10.02 -10.78 3.71
C TYR A 155 -8.78 -11.05 2.87
N TYR A 156 -7.97 -12.05 3.22
CA TYR A 156 -6.74 -12.42 2.49
C TYR A 156 -5.71 -11.30 2.30
N ASN A 157 -5.76 -10.24 3.12
CA ASN A 157 -4.74 -9.20 3.09
C ASN A 157 -3.41 -9.74 3.64
N LEU A 158 -2.29 -9.40 2.99
CA LEU A 158 -0.95 -9.85 3.39
C LEU A 158 -0.86 -11.39 3.54
N TYR A 159 -1.54 -12.14 2.67
CA TYR A 159 -1.71 -13.59 2.81
C TYR A 159 -0.37 -14.35 2.84
N THR A 160 0.59 -13.98 1.98
CA THR A 160 1.92 -14.62 1.92
C THR A 160 3.03 -13.87 2.65
N ASN A 161 2.72 -12.79 3.41
CA ASN A 161 3.76 -11.97 4.06
C ASN A 161 4.67 -12.86 4.91
N THR A 162 5.98 -12.80 4.74
CA THR A 162 6.93 -13.56 5.56
C THR A 162 7.60 -12.62 6.57
N THR A 163 8.38 -11.65 6.08
CA THR A 163 9.17 -10.72 6.91
C THR A 163 8.79 -9.25 6.74
N GLY A 164 7.87 -8.93 5.82
CA GLY A 164 7.41 -7.55 5.58
C GLY A 164 6.81 -6.90 6.83
N TYR A 165 7.05 -5.61 7.00
CA TYR A 165 6.77 -4.88 8.24
C TYR A 165 6.30 -3.43 7.98
N TYR A 166 5.62 -2.83 8.95
CA TYR A 166 4.99 -1.50 8.82
C TYR A 166 4.02 -1.34 7.63
N ASN A 167 3.32 -2.40 7.24
CA ASN A 167 2.29 -2.31 6.20
C ASN A 167 0.91 -2.00 6.80
N ALA A 168 0.14 -1.13 6.14
CA ALA A 168 -1.23 -0.77 6.53
C ALA A 168 -2.22 -1.11 5.41
N VAL A 169 -3.14 -2.05 5.67
CA VAL A 169 -3.93 -2.71 4.64
C VAL A 169 -5.39 -2.83 5.04
N LEU A 170 -6.30 -2.42 4.14
CA LEU A 170 -7.75 -2.43 4.37
C LEU A 170 -8.50 -2.88 3.11
N GLY A 171 -9.32 -3.93 3.23
CA GLY A 171 -10.18 -4.44 2.17
C GLY A 171 -9.92 -5.91 1.85
N ALA A 172 -9.82 -6.29 0.57
CA ALA A 172 -9.71 -7.70 0.18
C ALA A 172 -8.56 -7.96 -0.80
N TYR A 173 -7.79 -9.01 -0.55
CA TYR A 173 -6.68 -9.45 -1.41
C TYR A 173 -5.61 -8.38 -1.66
N ASN A 174 -5.49 -7.40 -0.77
CA ASN A 174 -4.45 -6.40 -0.91
C ASN A 174 -3.12 -6.96 -0.43
N MET A 175 -2.04 -6.70 -1.16
CA MET A 175 -0.70 -7.24 -0.86
C MET A 175 -0.72 -8.77 -0.70
N TYR A 176 -1.50 -9.46 -1.52
CA TYR A 176 -1.72 -10.91 -1.39
C TYR A 176 -0.40 -11.69 -1.49
N SER A 177 0.46 -11.30 -2.44
CA SER A 177 1.75 -11.93 -2.76
C SER A 177 2.94 -11.32 -2.01
N ASN A 178 2.73 -10.44 -1.01
CA ASN A 178 3.83 -9.82 -0.27
C ASN A 178 4.68 -10.86 0.42
N THR A 179 6.01 -10.75 0.31
CA THR A 179 6.95 -11.60 1.03
C THR A 179 7.75 -10.75 2.01
N THR A 180 8.51 -9.77 1.52
CA THR A 180 9.39 -8.93 2.34
C THR A 180 9.06 -7.44 2.30
N GLY A 181 8.12 -7.02 1.45
CA GLY A 181 7.79 -5.60 1.25
C GLY A 181 7.35 -4.91 2.54
N ALA A 182 7.80 -3.66 2.73
CA ALA A 182 7.65 -2.88 3.94
C ALA A 182 7.20 -1.43 3.67
N TYR A 183 6.61 -0.82 4.70
CA TYR A 183 6.13 0.57 4.64
C TYR A 183 5.08 0.85 3.55
N ASN A 184 4.29 -0.15 3.16
CA ASN A 184 3.25 0.02 2.14
C ASN A 184 1.87 0.33 2.75
N LEU A 185 1.09 1.14 2.05
CA LEU A 185 -0.31 1.43 2.35
C LEU A 185 -1.20 0.89 1.22
N ALA A 186 -2.10 -0.04 1.49
CA ALA A 186 -2.93 -0.70 0.47
C ALA A 186 -4.42 -0.76 0.86
N PHE A 187 -5.22 0.18 0.36
CA PHE A 187 -6.64 0.31 0.68
C PHE A 187 -7.53 0.09 -0.56
N GLY A 188 -8.41 -0.90 -0.54
CA GLY A 188 -9.26 -1.24 -1.68
C GLY A 188 -9.44 -2.73 -1.87
N SER A 189 -9.51 -3.18 -3.11
CA SER A 189 -9.50 -4.61 -3.44
C SER A 189 -8.43 -4.85 -4.50
N ASN A 190 -7.59 -5.85 -4.25
CA ASN A 190 -6.47 -6.19 -5.12
C ASN A 190 -5.46 -5.04 -5.32
N ALA A 191 -5.36 -4.12 -4.36
CA ALA A 191 -4.32 -3.10 -4.36
C ALA A 191 -2.97 -3.73 -3.99
N LEU A 192 -1.90 -3.42 -4.75
CA LEU A 192 -0.58 -4.05 -4.57
C LEU A 192 -0.61 -5.58 -4.58
N TYR A 193 -1.52 -6.20 -5.36
CA TYR A 193 -1.80 -7.63 -5.28
C TYR A 193 -0.53 -8.50 -5.46
N ASP A 194 0.27 -8.21 -6.49
CA ASP A 194 1.51 -8.93 -6.82
C ASP A 194 2.78 -8.31 -6.21
N ASN A 195 2.65 -7.39 -5.24
CA ASN A 195 3.81 -6.87 -4.54
C ASN A 195 4.55 -7.97 -3.80
N THR A 196 5.80 -8.25 -4.18
CA THR A 196 6.63 -9.30 -3.55
C THR A 196 7.61 -8.70 -2.54
N SER A 197 8.33 -7.66 -2.94
CA SER A 197 9.36 -6.97 -2.14
C SER A 197 9.37 -5.46 -2.30
N GLY A 198 8.41 -4.87 -3.01
CA GLY A 198 8.31 -3.43 -3.17
C GLY A 198 8.00 -2.73 -1.84
N ASP A 199 8.63 -1.57 -1.65
CA ASP A 199 8.60 -0.80 -0.40
C ASP A 199 8.08 0.63 -0.61
N HIS A 200 7.52 1.22 0.44
CA HIS A 200 7.08 2.62 0.48
C HIS A 200 6.07 3.00 -0.62
N ASN A 201 5.18 2.07 -0.99
CA ASN A 201 4.12 2.33 -1.97
C ASN A 201 2.79 2.70 -1.28
N ILE A 202 2.02 3.58 -1.90
CA ILE A 202 0.66 3.93 -1.52
C ILE A 202 -0.28 3.51 -2.65
N ALA A 203 -1.15 2.54 -2.40
CA ALA A 203 -2.16 2.06 -3.33
C ALA A 203 -3.56 2.23 -2.73
N ILE A 204 -4.40 3.06 -3.34
CA ILE A 204 -5.77 3.30 -2.88
C ILE A 204 -6.73 3.17 -4.05
N GLY A 205 -7.50 2.09 -4.08
CA GLY A 205 -8.46 1.81 -5.15
C GLY A 205 -8.54 0.34 -5.52
N TYR A 206 -9.38 0.03 -6.49
CA TYR A 206 -9.42 -1.31 -7.09
C TYR A 206 -8.32 -1.42 -8.13
N LEU A 207 -7.49 -2.47 -8.04
CA LEU A 207 -6.34 -2.72 -8.94
C LEU A 207 -5.24 -1.64 -8.93
N ALA A 208 -5.25 -0.69 -7.99
CA ALA A 208 -4.16 0.27 -7.87
C ALA A 208 -2.83 -0.45 -7.60
N LEU A 209 -1.80 -0.20 -8.41
CA LEU A 209 -0.49 -0.86 -8.33
C LEU A 209 -0.57 -2.40 -8.37
N TYR A 210 -1.50 -2.97 -9.15
CA TYR A 210 -1.79 -4.41 -9.13
C TYR A 210 -0.55 -5.30 -9.38
N ASN A 211 0.23 -5.01 -10.42
CA ASN A 211 1.39 -5.80 -10.86
C ASN A 211 2.75 -5.34 -10.24
N ASN A 212 2.74 -4.58 -9.14
CA ASN A 212 3.94 -3.97 -8.55
C ASN A 212 4.88 -4.97 -7.87
N GLU A 213 5.64 -5.78 -8.62
CA GLU A 213 6.47 -6.87 -8.07
C GLU A 213 7.53 -6.38 -7.07
N THR A 214 8.41 -5.46 -7.50
CA THR A 214 9.57 -4.99 -6.70
C THR A 214 9.73 -3.47 -6.67
N ALA A 215 8.85 -2.76 -7.38
CA ALA A 215 8.82 -1.31 -7.47
C ALA A 215 8.59 -0.62 -6.11
N PHE A 216 9.15 0.59 -5.96
CA PHE A 216 9.17 1.32 -4.69
C PHE A 216 8.95 2.82 -4.86
N PHE A 217 8.48 3.48 -3.78
CA PHE A 217 8.14 4.90 -3.74
C PHE A 217 7.05 5.33 -4.73
N ASN A 218 6.08 4.47 -5.05
CA ASN A 218 4.97 4.82 -5.93
C ASN A 218 3.69 5.19 -5.18
N ILE A 219 2.91 6.12 -5.73
CA ILE A 219 1.59 6.51 -5.23
C ILE A 219 0.57 6.25 -6.35
N GLY A 220 -0.28 5.23 -6.22
CA GLY A 220 -1.41 4.95 -7.10
C GLY A 220 -2.73 5.16 -6.37
N ILE A 221 -3.55 6.12 -6.80
CA ILE A 221 -4.86 6.41 -6.19
C ILE A 221 -5.92 6.46 -7.28
N GLY A 222 -6.79 5.46 -7.33
CA GLY A 222 -7.85 5.35 -8.34
C GLY A 222 -8.09 3.91 -8.77
N TYR A 223 -9.06 3.71 -9.66
CA TYR A 223 -9.22 2.45 -10.35
C TYR A 223 -8.04 2.28 -11.31
N ASP A 224 -7.26 1.21 -11.13
CA ASP A 224 -6.18 0.80 -12.04
C ASP A 224 -5.06 1.82 -12.23
N ALA A 225 -4.89 2.75 -11.27
CA ALA A 225 -3.75 3.67 -11.27
C ALA A 225 -2.45 2.88 -11.07
N LEU A 226 -1.47 3.02 -11.98
CA LEU A 226 -0.23 2.21 -11.98
C LEU A 226 -0.46 0.69 -12.08
N GLY A 227 -1.57 0.24 -12.69
CA GLY A 227 -1.98 -1.16 -12.73
C GLY A 227 -0.90 -2.15 -13.20
N ASP A 228 -0.19 -1.82 -14.29
CA ASP A 228 0.85 -2.67 -14.89
C ASP A 228 2.28 -2.36 -14.41
N ASN A 229 2.48 -1.40 -13.48
CA ASN A 229 3.83 -1.02 -13.01
C ASN A 229 4.54 -2.20 -12.33
N THR A 230 5.60 -2.75 -12.92
CA THR A 230 6.34 -3.88 -12.31
C THR A 230 7.54 -3.44 -11.48
N THR A 231 8.34 -2.50 -12.01
CA THR A 231 9.63 -2.09 -11.45
C THR A 231 9.86 -0.57 -11.45
N GLY A 232 9.01 0.20 -12.13
CA GLY A 232 9.05 1.67 -12.13
C GLY A 232 8.96 2.27 -10.73
N THR A 233 9.67 3.38 -10.49
CA THR A 233 9.84 3.97 -9.15
C THR A 233 9.56 5.46 -9.13
N ARG A 234 9.17 5.98 -7.96
CA ARG A 234 8.90 7.43 -7.76
C ARG A 234 7.83 7.99 -8.69
N ASN A 235 6.83 7.17 -9.05
CA ASN A 235 5.69 7.60 -9.82
C ASN A 235 4.52 8.01 -8.91
N ILE A 236 3.78 9.03 -9.32
CA ILE A 236 2.53 9.46 -8.68
C ILE A 236 1.42 9.44 -9.72
N ALA A 237 0.40 8.61 -9.51
CA ALA A 237 -0.76 8.46 -10.36
C ALA A 237 -2.04 8.62 -9.53
N ILE A 238 -2.85 9.64 -9.85
CA ILE A 238 -4.10 9.93 -9.14
C ILE A 238 -5.22 10.13 -10.16
N GLY A 239 -6.12 9.16 -10.25
CA GLY A 239 -7.21 9.13 -11.21
C GLY A 239 -7.49 7.70 -11.67
N LYS A 240 -8.65 7.50 -12.30
CA LYS A 240 -8.95 6.23 -12.95
C LYS A 240 -8.11 6.14 -14.23
N GLY A 241 -7.33 5.06 -14.37
CA GLY A 241 -6.44 4.82 -15.52
C GLY A 241 -5.24 5.78 -15.61
N ALA A 242 -4.94 6.54 -14.55
CA ALA A 242 -3.76 7.41 -14.56
C ALA A 242 -2.49 6.56 -14.55
N LEU A 243 -1.62 6.76 -15.54
CA LEU A 243 -0.35 6.03 -15.71
C LEU A 243 -0.55 4.52 -15.45
N ASP A 244 -1.52 3.89 -16.11
CA ASP A 244 -1.95 2.51 -15.87
C ASP A 244 -1.04 1.47 -16.50
N ARG A 245 -0.27 1.84 -17.54
CA ARG A 245 0.60 0.94 -18.31
C ARG A 245 2.11 1.22 -18.29
N PRO A 246 2.74 1.73 -17.22
CA PRO A 246 4.20 1.72 -17.13
C PRO A 246 4.68 0.31 -16.77
N ASP A 247 5.90 -0.03 -17.17
CA ASP A 247 6.60 -1.24 -16.75
C ASP A 247 7.80 -0.87 -15.87
N THR A 248 8.71 -0.07 -16.42
CA THR A 248 10.01 0.31 -15.80
C THR A 248 10.17 1.82 -15.59
N GLU A 249 9.21 2.60 -16.06
CA GLU A 249 9.27 4.06 -16.11
C GLU A 249 9.27 4.66 -14.71
N SER A 250 10.06 5.71 -14.51
CA SER A 250 10.24 6.33 -13.20
C SER A 250 10.04 7.84 -13.27
N ASP A 251 9.80 8.42 -12.10
CA ASP A 251 9.74 9.87 -11.88
C ASP A 251 8.60 10.58 -12.64
N ASN A 252 7.48 9.89 -12.92
CA ASN A 252 6.31 10.48 -13.58
C ASN A 252 5.24 10.95 -12.59
N LEU A 253 4.54 12.03 -12.91
CA LEU A 253 3.39 12.56 -12.20
C LEU A 253 2.18 12.60 -13.14
N ALA A 254 1.14 11.82 -12.86
CA ALA A 254 -0.12 11.77 -13.58
C ALA A 254 -1.29 12.05 -12.63
N ILE A 255 -2.04 13.12 -12.86
CA ILE A 255 -3.24 13.45 -12.07
C ILE A 255 -4.37 13.79 -13.03
N GLY A 256 -5.38 12.94 -13.10
CA GLY A 256 -6.51 13.06 -14.01
C GLY A 256 -7.04 11.71 -14.46
N TYR A 257 -8.21 11.70 -15.08
CA TYR A 257 -8.72 10.52 -15.78
C TYR A 257 -7.84 10.22 -16.99
N ASP A 258 -7.31 8.98 -17.08
CA ASP A 258 -6.44 8.47 -18.15
C ASP A 258 -5.23 9.39 -18.48
N ALA A 259 -4.77 10.22 -17.53
CA ALA A 259 -3.55 11.03 -17.69
C ALA A 259 -2.32 10.10 -17.79
N LEU A 260 -1.47 10.30 -18.81
CA LEU A 260 -0.37 9.38 -19.14
C LEU A 260 -0.82 7.90 -19.31
N GLY A 261 -2.05 7.64 -19.79
CA GLY A 261 -2.62 6.29 -19.90
C GLY A 261 -2.14 5.42 -21.08
N ALA A 262 -1.20 5.90 -21.90
CA ALA A 262 -0.62 5.09 -22.97
C ALA A 262 0.38 4.06 -22.44
N THR A 263 0.75 3.11 -23.31
CA THR A 263 1.91 2.25 -23.04
C THR A 263 3.16 3.09 -23.16
N ILE A 264 3.80 3.34 -22.03
CA ILE A 264 5.03 4.13 -21.97
C ILE A 264 6.20 3.15 -21.98
N ALA A 265 7.12 3.34 -22.92
CA ALA A 265 8.38 2.64 -23.03
C ALA A 265 9.50 3.67 -22.99
N GLY A 266 10.08 3.88 -21.82
CA GLY A 266 11.15 4.86 -21.61
C GLY A 266 10.69 6.30 -21.66
N GLY A 267 9.49 6.60 -21.16
CA GLY A 267 8.98 7.96 -20.96
C GLY A 267 9.09 8.33 -19.48
N GLU A 268 10.14 9.05 -19.12
CA GLU A 268 10.41 9.44 -17.74
C GLU A 268 10.26 10.95 -17.51
N LYS A 269 10.07 11.31 -16.24
CA LYS A 269 10.07 12.71 -15.76
C LYS A 269 8.97 13.55 -16.40
N ASN A 270 7.85 12.93 -16.76
CA ASN A 270 6.69 13.61 -17.30
C ASN A 270 5.75 14.08 -16.19
N VAL A 271 5.15 15.25 -16.38
CA VAL A 271 4.11 15.81 -15.51
C VAL A 271 2.85 16.00 -16.35
N ALA A 272 1.78 15.29 -16.01
CA ALA A 272 0.48 15.34 -16.63
C ALA A 272 -0.58 15.69 -15.57
N LEU A 273 -1.15 16.89 -15.66
CA LEU A 273 -2.17 17.38 -14.75
C LEU A 273 -3.42 17.81 -15.52
N GLY A 274 -4.42 16.94 -15.55
CA GLY A 274 -5.66 17.11 -16.31
C GLY A 274 -6.07 15.79 -16.95
N ASN A 275 -7.37 15.65 -17.22
CA ASN A 275 -7.86 14.46 -17.92
C ASN A 275 -7.24 14.39 -19.32
N TYR A 276 -6.80 13.20 -19.70
CA TYR A 276 -6.17 12.90 -20.99
C TYR A 276 -4.90 13.71 -21.32
N SER A 277 -4.30 14.37 -20.32
CA SER A 277 -3.02 15.05 -20.54
C SER A 277 -1.91 14.00 -20.78
N LEU A 278 -1.12 14.19 -21.84
CA LEU A 278 -0.03 13.28 -22.26
C LEU A 278 -0.45 11.81 -22.49
N ASP A 279 -1.73 11.53 -22.75
CA ASP A 279 -2.29 10.18 -22.80
C ASP A 279 -1.88 9.34 -24.02
N ALA A 280 -1.19 9.90 -25.02
CA ALA A 280 -0.58 9.15 -26.12
C ALA A 280 0.94 8.91 -25.99
N THR A 281 1.57 9.30 -24.87
CA THR A 281 3.03 9.25 -24.70
C THR A 281 3.55 7.81 -24.77
N THR A 282 4.46 7.53 -25.69
CA THR A 282 5.14 6.24 -25.83
C THR A 282 6.60 6.27 -25.37
N SER A 283 7.34 7.36 -25.54
CA SER A 283 8.77 7.42 -25.17
C SER A 283 9.32 8.86 -24.98
N GLY A 284 8.42 9.83 -24.81
CA GLY A 284 8.81 11.24 -24.68
C GLY A 284 9.14 11.58 -23.23
N ASP A 285 10.30 12.18 -22.99
CA ASP A 285 10.76 12.55 -21.64
C ASP A 285 10.60 14.03 -21.32
N ASN A 286 10.57 14.33 -20.02
CA ASN A 286 10.65 15.69 -19.48
C ASN A 286 9.55 16.62 -20.02
N ASN A 287 8.37 16.09 -20.33
CA ASN A 287 7.23 16.91 -20.74
C ASN A 287 6.42 17.37 -19.54
N THR A 288 5.89 18.58 -19.59
CA THR A 288 4.95 19.13 -18.60
C THR A 288 3.67 19.53 -19.31
N ALA A 289 2.57 18.85 -19.05
CA ALA A 289 1.24 19.14 -19.54
C ALA A 289 0.30 19.47 -18.38
N THR A 290 -0.39 20.60 -18.45
CA THR A 290 -1.42 20.97 -17.47
C THR A 290 -2.64 21.54 -18.18
N GLY A 291 -3.75 20.84 -18.08
CA GLY A 291 -4.99 21.13 -18.78
C GLY A 291 -5.66 19.85 -19.29
N TYR A 292 -6.95 19.95 -19.62
CA TYR A 292 -7.65 18.90 -20.34
C TYR A 292 -7.06 18.79 -21.75
N ASP A 293 -6.74 17.57 -22.20
CA ASP A 293 -6.14 17.24 -23.51
C ASP A 293 -4.79 17.95 -23.83
N ALA A 294 -4.14 18.57 -22.83
CA ALA A 294 -2.83 19.19 -23.03
C ALA A 294 -1.78 18.14 -23.44
N LEU A 295 -1.08 18.36 -24.55
CA LEU A 295 -0.16 17.39 -25.18
C LEU A 295 -0.76 15.98 -25.42
N THR A 296 -2.08 15.84 -25.60
CA THR A 296 -2.71 14.53 -25.86
C THR A 296 -2.11 13.80 -27.07
N GLY A 297 -1.70 14.52 -28.12
CA GLY A 297 -1.08 13.92 -29.30
C GLY A 297 0.38 13.49 -29.14
N ASN A 298 1.05 13.81 -28.03
CA ASN A 298 2.50 13.64 -27.90
C ASN A 298 2.87 12.17 -27.74
N THR A 299 3.59 11.61 -28.71
CA THR A 299 4.04 10.21 -28.68
C THR A 299 5.50 10.10 -28.24
N SER A 300 6.40 10.86 -28.87
CA SER A 300 7.85 10.79 -28.60
C SER A 300 8.52 12.15 -28.45
N GLY A 301 7.76 13.25 -28.49
CA GLY A 301 8.29 14.58 -28.25
C GLY A 301 8.79 14.72 -26.82
N ALA A 302 9.91 15.43 -26.65
CA ALA A 302 10.57 15.60 -25.36
C ALA A 302 10.78 17.07 -25.01
N ASN A 303 10.86 17.36 -23.71
CA ASN A 303 11.11 18.71 -23.18
C ASN A 303 10.04 19.74 -23.61
N ASN A 304 8.79 19.31 -23.81
CA ASN A 304 7.70 20.25 -24.11
C ASN A 304 7.01 20.71 -22.81
N THR A 305 6.61 21.97 -22.76
CA THR A 305 5.74 22.52 -21.72
C THR A 305 4.44 22.99 -22.36
N ALA A 306 3.30 22.48 -21.91
CA ALA A 306 1.97 22.87 -22.34
C ALA A 306 1.08 23.21 -21.15
N LEU A 307 0.47 24.40 -21.18
CA LEU A 307 -0.40 24.89 -20.10
C LEU A 307 -1.69 25.50 -20.67
N GLY A 308 -2.82 24.79 -20.55
CA GLY A 308 -4.14 25.20 -21.03
C GLY A 308 -4.99 24.03 -21.52
N TYR A 309 -6.30 24.27 -21.66
CA TYR A 309 -7.22 23.35 -22.36
C TYR A 309 -6.79 23.24 -23.84
N ASP A 310 -6.52 22.03 -24.32
CA ASP A 310 -6.02 21.71 -25.67
C ASP A 310 -4.70 22.43 -26.02
N ALA A 311 -3.83 22.71 -25.02
CA ALA A 311 -2.55 23.35 -25.31
C ALA A 311 -1.57 22.34 -25.93
N GLY A 312 -1.10 22.63 -27.15
CA GLY A 312 -0.13 21.81 -27.87
C GLY A 312 -0.64 20.41 -28.18
N ASP A 313 -1.95 20.21 -28.27
CA ASP A 313 -2.61 18.93 -28.48
C ASP A 313 -2.16 18.25 -29.79
N VAL A 314 -1.75 19.04 -30.79
CA VAL A 314 -1.21 18.56 -32.07
C VAL A 314 0.25 18.09 -32.04
N ILE A 315 1.02 18.35 -30.97
CA ILE A 315 2.43 17.94 -30.89
C ILE A 315 2.49 16.42 -30.87
N THR A 316 3.17 15.79 -31.83
CA THR A 316 3.39 14.32 -31.84
C THR A 316 4.83 13.96 -31.52
N THR A 317 5.77 14.56 -32.24
CA THR A 317 7.22 14.29 -32.11
C THR A 317 8.03 15.57 -31.90
N GLY A 318 7.38 16.72 -31.96
CA GLY A 318 7.99 18.02 -31.70
C GLY A 318 8.60 18.09 -30.30
N SER A 319 9.68 18.84 -30.15
CA SER A 319 10.44 18.88 -28.89
C SER A 319 10.81 20.31 -28.50
N GLN A 320 11.07 20.53 -27.22
CA GLN A 320 11.54 21.83 -26.70
C GLN A 320 10.53 22.99 -26.92
N ASN A 321 9.24 22.70 -27.08
CA ASN A 321 8.23 23.73 -27.26
C ASN A 321 7.66 24.20 -25.91
N THR A 322 7.40 25.51 -25.78
CA THR A 322 6.65 26.10 -24.68
C THR A 322 5.34 26.65 -25.23
N ILE A 323 4.23 26.01 -24.89
CA ILE A 323 2.88 26.32 -25.40
C ILE A 323 1.98 26.69 -24.22
N ILE A 324 1.52 27.94 -24.14
CA ILE A 324 0.75 28.43 -22.99
C ILE A 324 -0.50 29.15 -23.48
N GLY A 325 -1.68 28.63 -23.17
CA GLY A 325 -2.96 29.19 -23.59
C GLY A 325 -3.92 28.10 -24.04
N SER A 326 -5.22 28.35 -23.89
CA SER A 326 -6.22 27.40 -24.38
C SER A 326 -6.26 27.41 -25.91
N GLY A 327 -6.16 26.21 -26.52
CA GLY A 327 -6.05 26.00 -27.96
C GLY A 327 -4.82 26.65 -28.60
N ALA A 328 -3.76 26.89 -27.82
CA ALA A 328 -2.49 27.38 -28.36
C ALA A 328 -1.71 26.20 -28.95
N ASP A 329 -1.10 26.38 -30.12
CA ASP A 329 -0.43 25.30 -30.85
C ASP A 329 0.88 25.73 -31.51
N PRO A 330 1.83 24.79 -31.69
CA PRO A 330 2.99 25.05 -32.53
C PRO A 330 2.61 25.17 -34.01
N SER A 331 3.58 25.53 -34.86
CA SER A 331 3.34 25.62 -36.30
C SER A 331 3.12 24.26 -37.01
N ALA A 332 3.51 23.14 -36.37
CA ALA A 332 3.42 21.79 -36.91
C ALA A 332 3.58 20.73 -35.81
N ASN A 333 3.12 19.50 -36.05
CA ASN A 333 3.19 18.38 -35.09
C ASN A 333 4.63 18.00 -34.69
N SER A 334 5.60 18.24 -35.59
CA SER A 334 7.03 17.97 -35.38
C SER A 334 7.85 19.23 -35.10
N ALA A 335 7.19 20.37 -34.88
CA ALA A 335 7.85 21.65 -34.62
C ALA A 335 8.77 21.56 -33.39
N SER A 336 9.84 22.34 -33.41
CA SER A 336 10.84 22.33 -32.34
C SER A 336 11.21 23.73 -31.87
N ASN A 337 11.48 23.84 -30.57
CA ASN A 337 12.04 25.04 -29.96
C ASN A 337 11.18 26.30 -30.18
N GLN A 338 9.84 26.18 -30.15
CA GLN A 338 8.93 27.32 -30.25
C GLN A 338 8.47 27.79 -28.87
N THR A 339 8.18 29.09 -28.74
CA THR A 339 7.47 29.64 -27.58
C THR A 339 6.18 30.27 -28.07
N VAL A 340 5.02 29.66 -27.79
CA VAL A 340 3.71 30.13 -28.25
C VAL A 340 2.84 30.42 -27.02
N ILE A 341 2.47 31.68 -26.83
CA ILE A 341 1.75 32.14 -25.63
C ILE A 341 0.50 32.93 -26.02
N GLY A 342 -0.68 32.48 -25.60
CA GLY A 342 -1.96 33.17 -25.74
C GLY A 342 -3.10 32.24 -26.16
N TYR A 343 -4.34 32.60 -25.83
CA TYR A 343 -5.53 31.87 -26.29
C TYR A 343 -5.54 31.77 -27.82
N GLY A 344 -5.61 30.57 -28.39
CA GLY A 344 -5.63 30.35 -29.84
C GLY A 344 -4.38 30.88 -30.58
N ALA A 345 -3.25 31.06 -29.90
CA ALA A 345 -2.01 31.47 -30.54
C ALA A 345 -1.44 30.30 -31.37
N ALA A 346 -0.93 30.58 -32.57
CA ALA A 346 -0.36 29.57 -33.45
C ALA A 346 1.11 29.89 -33.74
N GLY A 347 1.99 28.90 -33.60
CA GLY A 347 3.40 29.02 -33.91
C GLY A 347 3.67 29.33 -35.39
N HIS A 348 4.86 29.88 -35.68
CA HIS A 348 5.24 30.30 -37.03
C HIS A 348 6.54 29.65 -37.53
N GLY A 349 7.00 28.57 -36.90
CA GLY A 349 8.19 27.84 -37.33
C GLY A 349 9.22 27.72 -36.21
N ASP A 350 10.19 26.82 -36.40
CA ASP A 350 11.12 26.46 -35.34
C ASP A 350 11.96 27.64 -34.88
N ASN A 351 12.27 27.69 -33.57
CA ASN A 351 13.06 28.75 -32.95
C ASN A 351 12.37 30.13 -32.93
N ILE A 352 11.05 30.18 -33.09
CA ILE A 352 10.26 31.42 -33.09
C ILE A 352 9.41 31.52 -31.81
N ALA A 353 9.35 32.74 -31.26
CA ALA A 353 8.42 33.09 -30.20
C ALA A 353 7.21 33.85 -30.78
N VAL A 354 6.00 33.40 -30.44
CA VAL A 354 4.71 34.03 -30.78
C VAL A 354 3.99 34.35 -29.48
N ILE A 355 3.57 35.61 -29.29
CA ILE A 355 2.76 36.01 -28.14
C ILE A 355 1.50 36.73 -28.60
N GLY A 356 0.36 36.10 -28.37
CA GLY A 356 -0.96 36.54 -28.80
C GLY A 356 -1.39 35.92 -30.12
N ASN A 357 -2.50 36.43 -30.65
CA ASN A 357 -3.08 36.03 -31.92
C ASN A 357 -3.55 37.28 -32.68
N THR A 358 -4.26 37.11 -33.80
CA THR A 358 -4.76 38.24 -34.62
C THR A 358 -5.75 39.16 -33.89
N SER A 359 -6.30 38.75 -32.75
CA SER A 359 -7.18 39.54 -31.89
C SER A 359 -6.41 40.32 -30.81
N THR A 360 -5.09 40.15 -30.68
CA THR A 360 -4.26 40.93 -29.74
C THR A 360 -4.11 42.37 -30.26
N THR A 361 -4.68 43.34 -29.55
CA THR A 361 -4.76 44.74 -30.04
C THR A 361 -3.65 45.66 -29.54
N ALA A 362 -2.96 45.32 -28.46
CA ALA A 362 -1.87 46.13 -27.90
C ALA A 362 -0.92 45.27 -27.05
N TRP A 363 0.34 45.69 -26.99
CA TRP A 363 1.38 45.17 -26.11
C TRP A 363 1.96 46.34 -25.29
N HIS A 364 2.08 46.18 -23.97
CA HIS A 364 2.55 47.23 -23.06
C HIS A 364 3.82 46.76 -22.32
N PRO A 365 5.02 46.89 -22.92
CA PRO A 365 6.27 46.57 -22.23
C PRO A 365 6.53 47.56 -21.07
N ALA A 366 7.20 47.09 -20.02
CA ALA A 366 7.35 47.81 -18.74
C ALA A 366 8.38 48.96 -18.73
N ASP A 367 9.24 49.08 -19.74
CA ASP A 367 10.23 50.16 -19.85
C ASP A 367 10.31 50.68 -21.30
N ASP A 368 10.24 52.01 -21.44
CA ASP A 368 10.06 52.75 -22.69
C ASP A 368 11.36 52.84 -23.54
N ASN A 369 12.33 51.94 -23.34
CA ASN A 369 13.66 52.00 -23.97
C ASN A 369 13.96 50.76 -24.83
N GLY A 370 13.25 50.62 -25.94
CA GLY A 370 13.75 49.90 -27.11
C GLY A 370 13.81 48.38 -26.99
N VAL A 371 12.79 47.73 -26.43
CA VAL A 371 12.52 46.33 -26.80
C VAL A 371 11.63 46.35 -28.04
N ASP A 372 12.28 46.45 -29.20
CA ASP A 372 11.64 46.10 -30.47
C ASP A 372 11.51 44.57 -30.50
N LEU A 373 10.32 44.04 -30.18
CA LEU A 373 10.00 42.62 -30.39
C LEU A 373 9.82 42.26 -31.86
N GLY A 374 10.38 43.07 -32.76
CA GLY A 374 10.33 42.94 -34.19
C GLY A 374 9.11 43.67 -34.75
N SER A 375 9.38 44.62 -35.64
CA SER A 375 8.40 45.04 -36.64
C SER A 375 7.81 43.80 -37.31
N SER A 376 6.48 43.77 -37.42
CA SER A 376 5.72 42.78 -38.19
C SER A 376 6.40 42.40 -39.51
N SER A 377 6.95 41.19 -39.60
CA SER A 377 7.06 40.45 -40.87
C SER A 377 7.57 39.03 -40.61
N TYR A 378 6.66 38.16 -40.23
CA TYR A 378 6.64 36.85 -40.86
C TYR A 378 5.86 37.04 -42.17
N GLU A 379 6.51 36.88 -43.33
CA GLU A 379 5.84 36.82 -44.64
C GLU A 379 5.40 35.38 -44.94
#